data_AF-A0A0K1E455-F1
#
_entry.id   AF-A0A0K1E455-F1
#
_cell.length_a   1.000
_cell.length_b   1.000
_cell.length_c   1.000
_cell.angle_alpha   90.00
_cell.angle_beta   90.00
_cell.angle_gamma   90.00
#
_symmetry.space_group_name_H-M   'P 1'
#
loop_
_entity.id
_entity.type
_entity.pdbx_description
1 polymer ?
#
loop_
_entity_poly.entity_id
_entity_poly.type
_entity_poly.pdbx_seq_one_letter_code
_entity_poly.pdbx_strand_id
1 'polypeptide(L)'
;METRNVEISALRTLRGGFLYLLVAVIVGIVAAFAGLFSFIVAIGSMSMPPHSPFAGVIGAVAILLVLLLVAVGIVLYAVFGKIRPGMRRLSEVDNGFRISYTGTTLMLVGLVIMVLGLIVLVAAFAAVSFSPMRGSVLGGLILALGVLLIGGIIAIIGNILTFVVGAFKLYSRYQNSLYMAAGILFIIDIALILVGFSGILSLVGYILMYIALGDTINKLSTAAATPTQA
;
A
#
# COMPACT_ATOMS: atom_id res chain seq x y z
N MET A 1 17.38 -29.32 -5.63
CA MET A 1 17.10 -28.41 -6.78
C MET A 1 15.69 -27.84 -6.72
N GLU A 2 14.69 -28.62 -6.28
CA GLU A 2 13.28 -28.18 -6.20
C GLU A 2 13.03 -26.99 -5.26
N THR A 3 13.56 -27.02 -4.04
CA THR A 3 13.40 -25.93 -3.05
C THR A 3 13.97 -24.59 -3.51
N ARG A 4 15.11 -24.61 -4.22
CA ARG A 4 15.74 -23.42 -4.80
C ARG A 4 14.91 -22.84 -5.94
N ASN A 5 14.29 -23.69 -6.77
CA ASN A 5 13.41 -23.24 -7.85
C ASN A 5 12.13 -22.58 -7.29
N VAL A 6 11.59 -23.12 -6.20
CA VAL A 6 10.46 -22.53 -5.46
C VAL A 6 10.86 -21.17 -4.88
N GLU A 7 12.05 -21.07 -4.27
CA GLU A 7 12.59 -19.83 -3.70
C GLU A 7 12.79 -18.73 -4.77
N ILE A 8 13.42 -19.05 -5.90
CA ILE A 8 13.59 -18.10 -7.02
C ILE A 8 12.23 -17.66 -7.58
N SER A 9 11.28 -18.57 -7.70
CA SER A 9 9.91 -18.25 -8.14
C SER A 9 9.19 -17.31 -7.16
N ALA A 10 9.37 -17.54 -5.86
CA ALA A 10 8.80 -16.70 -4.81
C ALA A 10 9.41 -15.29 -4.83
N LEU A 11 10.74 -15.16 -4.92
CA LEU A 11 11.44 -13.88 -5.04
C LEU A 11 11.02 -13.13 -6.31
N ARG A 12 10.88 -13.83 -7.44
CA ARG A 12 10.40 -13.22 -8.70
C ARG A 12 8.95 -12.72 -8.56
N THR A 13 8.12 -13.44 -7.83
CA THR A 13 6.73 -13.04 -7.56
C THR A 13 6.69 -11.80 -6.65
N LEU A 14 7.50 -11.77 -5.58
CA LEU A 14 7.67 -10.60 -4.73
C LEU A 14 8.17 -9.38 -5.50
N ARG A 15 9.20 -9.56 -6.34
CA ARG A 15 9.76 -8.51 -7.19
C ARG A 15 8.69 -7.89 -8.08
N GLY A 16 7.84 -8.72 -8.69
CA GLY A 16 6.68 -8.26 -9.44
C GLY A 16 5.69 -7.47 -8.58
N GLY A 17 5.41 -7.90 -7.35
CA GLY A 17 4.55 -7.18 -6.42
C GLY A 17 5.06 -5.78 -6.07
N PHE A 18 6.36 -5.63 -5.80
CA PHE A 18 6.99 -4.34 -5.53
C PHE A 18 6.97 -3.41 -6.76
N LEU A 19 7.04 -3.94 -7.98
CA LEU A 19 6.83 -3.13 -9.19
C LEU A 19 5.42 -2.57 -9.25
N TYR A 20 4.39 -3.38 -8.97
CA TYR A 20 3.01 -2.88 -8.97
C TYR A 20 2.80 -1.84 -7.87
N LEU A 21 3.41 -1.99 -6.70
CA LEU A 21 3.39 -0.95 -5.67
C LEU A 21 4.07 0.34 -6.13
N LEU A 22 5.21 0.24 -6.81
CA LEU A 22 5.90 1.40 -7.37
C LEU A 22 5.02 2.13 -8.41
N VAL A 23 4.38 1.39 -9.30
CA VAL A 23 3.41 1.95 -10.27
C VAL A 23 2.25 2.61 -9.54
N ALA A 24 1.71 1.98 -8.50
CA ALA A 24 0.62 2.55 -7.71
C ALA A 24 1.01 3.88 -7.04
N VAL A 25 2.22 3.97 -6.49
CA VAL A 25 2.71 5.22 -5.89
C VAL A 25 2.90 6.30 -6.96
N ILE A 26 3.45 5.97 -8.13
CA ILE A 26 3.58 6.93 -9.24
C ILE A 26 2.19 7.44 -9.66
N VAL A 27 1.21 6.56 -9.83
CA VAL A 27 -0.17 6.95 -10.15
C VAL A 27 -0.76 7.83 -9.04
N GLY A 28 -0.50 7.51 -7.77
CA GLY A 28 -0.92 8.33 -6.63
C GLY A 28 -0.28 9.73 -6.62
N ILE A 29 1.01 9.84 -6.94
CA ILE A 29 1.71 11.11 -7.08
C ILE A 29 1.10 11.92 -8.22
N VAL A 30 0.90 11.30 -9.39
CA VAL A 30 0.25 11.95 -10.54
C VAL A 30 -1.17 12.42 -10.17
N ALA A 31 -1.93 11.61 -9.45
CA ALA A 31 -3.26 11.98 -8.96
C ALA A 31 -3.22 13.19 -8.02
N ALA A 32 -2.25 13.24 -7.10
CA ALA A 32 -2.07 14.36 -6.17
C ALA A 32 -1.72 15.66 -6.91
N PHE A 33 -0.76 15.60 -7.85
CA PHE A 33 -0.40 16.76 -8.67
C PHE A 33 -1.54 17.22 -9.58
N ALA A 34 -2.24 16.29 -10.23
CA ALA A 34 -3.40 16.60 -11.05
C ALA A 34 -4.53 17.24 -10.22
N GLY A 35 -4.77 16.73 -9.00
CA GLY A 35 -5.70 17.32 -8.04
C GLY A 35 -5.34 18.74 -7.65
N LEU A 36 -4.08 18.94 -7.23
CA LEU A 36 -3.58 20.26 -6.83
C LEU A 36 -3.66 21.26 -7.98
N PHE A 37 -3.22 20.86 -9.18
CA PHE A 37 -3.30 21.71 -10.37
C PHE A 37 -4.73 22.10 -10.68
N SER A 38 -5.65 21.14 -10.63
CA SER A 38 -7.06 21.39 -10.91
C SER A 38 -7.72 22.28 -9.84
N PHE A 39 -7.30 22.17 -8.59
CA PHE A 39 -7.73 23.06 -7.51
C PHE A 39 -7.23 24.50 -7.71
N ILE A 40 -5.97 24.68 -8.11
CA ILE A 40 -5.39 26.00 -8.44
C ILE A 40 -6.14 26.63 -9.63
N VAL A 41 -6.38 25.87 -10.69
CA VAL A 41 -7.15 26.33 -11.87
C VAL A 41 -8.57 26.72 -11.46
N ALA A 42 -9.24 25.94 -10.61
CA ALA A 42 -10.57 26.26 -10.13
C ALA A 42 -10.60 27.59 -9.38
N ILE A 43 -9.66 27.84 -8.46
CA ILE A 43 -9.55 29.12 -7.74
C ILE A 43 -9.27 30.27 -8.72
N GLY A 44 -8.35 30.09 -9.66
CA GLY A 44 -8.01 31.12 -10.66
C GLY A 44 -9.18 31.46 -11.60
N SER A 45 -10.04 30.47 -11.89
CA SER A 45 -11.21 30.63 -12.76
C SER A 45 -12.42 31.28 -12.08
N MET A 46 -12.42 31.46 -10.76
CA MET A 46 -13.51 32.16 -10.03
C MET A 46 -13.67 33.63 -10.44
N SER A 47 -12.68 34.22 -11.13
CA SER A 47 -12.66 35.63 -11.54
C SER A 47 -13.09 35.90 -12.99
N MET A 48 -13.54 34.89 -13.78
CA MET A 48 -13.92 35.05 -15.19
C MET A 48 -15.36 34.57 -15.51
N PRO A 49 -16.28 35.46 -15.94
CA PRO A 49 -17.55 35.09 -16.58
C PRO A 49 -17.34 34.63 -18.05
N PRO A 50 -18.16 33.71 -18.62
CA PRO A 50 -19.36 33.08 -18.09
C PRO A 50 -19.08 31.58 -17.83
N HIS A 51 -18.44 31.24 -16.73
CA HIS A 51 -18.18 29.85 -16.37
C HIS A 51 -18.79 29.60 -15.00
N SER A 52 -19.68 28.60 -14.88
CA SER A 52 -20.17 28.17 -13.58
C SER A 52 -18.97 27.70 -12.75
N PRO A 53 -18.61 28.36 -11.63
CA PRO A 53 -17.37 28.08 -10.89
C PRO A 53 -17.27 26.63 -10.38
N PHE A 54 -18.39 25.92 -10.38
CA PHE A 54 -18.51 24.54 -9.90
C PHE A 54 -18.23 23.48 -10.96
N ALA A 55 -18.36 23.76 -12.27
CA ALA A 55 -18.18 22.73 -13.31
C ALA A 55 -16.73 22.23 -13.40
N GLY A 56 -15.76 23.14 -13.30
CA GLY A 56 -14.33 22.81 -13.29
C GLY A 56 -13.92 22.04 -12.02
N VAL A 57 -14.46 22.44 -10.86
CA VAL A 57 -14.21 21.76 -9.58
C VAL A 57 -14.78 20.35 -9.58
N ILE A 58 -16.00 20.16 -10.09
CA ILE A 58 -16.64 18.83 -10.15
C ILE A 58 -15.84 17.89 -11.05
N GLY A 59 -15.40 18.35 -12.23
CA GLY A 59 -14.56 17.56 -13.14
C GLY A 59 -13.19 17.19 -12.53
N ALA A 60 -12.55 18.14 -11.86
CA ALA A 60 -11.30 17.95 -11.14
C ALA A 60 -11.39 16.88 -10.04
N VAL A 61 -12.43 16.99 -9.21
CA VAL A 61 -12.69 16.05 -8.11
C VAL A 61 -13.01 14.66 -8.66
N ALA A 62 -13.78 14.57 -9.75
CA ALA A 62 -14.08 13.30 -10.40
C ALA A 62 -12.81 12.61 -10.94
N ILE A 63 -11.93 13.34 -11.63
CA ILE A 63 -10.66 12.81 -12.15
C ILE A 63 -9.76 12.35 -11.01
N LEU A 64 -9.64 13.15 -9.94
CA LEU A 64 -8.86 12.77 -8.76
C LEU A 64 -9.42 11.49 -8.11
N LEU A 65 -10.74 11.39 -7.94
CA LEU A 65 -11.38 10.20 -7.39
C LEU A 65 -11.11 8.95 -8.24
N VAL A 66 -11.23 9.06 -9.56
CA VAL A 66 -10.96 7.94 -10.48
C VAL A 66 -9.50 7.51 -10.38
N LEU A 67 -8.55 8.45 -10.42
CA LEU A 67 -7.12 8.12 -10.31
C LEU A 67 -6.77 7.48 -8.95
N LEU A 68 -7.40 7.95 -7.87
CA LEU A 68 -7.21 7.39 -6.53
C LEU A 68 -7.77 5.97 -6.44
N LEU A 69 -8.96 5.72 -7.00
CA LEU A 69 -9.53 4.37 -7.11
C LEU A 69 -8.64 3.42 -7.92
N VAL A 70 -8.08 3.91 -9.03
CA VAL A 70 -7.12 3.14 -9.83
C VAL A 70 -5.87 2.81 -9.01
N ALA A 71 -5.29 3.78 -8.30
CA ALA A 71 -4.13 3.56 -7.45
C ALA A 71 -4.41 2.51 -6.36
N VAL A 72 -5.54 2.63 -5.66
CA VAL A 72 -5.98 1.66 -4.64
C VAL A 72 -6.18 0.26 -5.25
N GLY A 73 -6.78 0.17 -6.43
CA GLY A 73 -6.93 -1.08 -7.17
C GLY A 73 -5.59 -1.75 -7.51
N ILE A 74 -4.60 -0.98 -7.94
CA ILE A 74 -3.25 -1.49 -8.23
C ILE A 74 -2.57 -1.97 -6.93
N VAL A 75 -2.67 -1.23 -5.82
CA VAL A 75 -2.12 -1.67 -4.52
C VAL A 75 -2.76 -2.98 -4.08
N LEU A 76 -4.09 -3.07 -4.14
CA LEU A 76 -4.83 -4.29 -3.78
C LEU A 76 -4.38 -5.47 -4.65
N TYR A 77 -4.26 -5.27 -5.96
CA TYR A 77 -3.76 -6.29 -6.87
C TYR A 77 -2.31 -6.69 -6.55
N ALA A 78 -1.43 -5.75 -6.23
CA ALA A 78 -0.05 -6.02 -5.83
C ALA A 78 0.01 -6.89 -4.57
N VAL A 79 -0.78 -6.53 -3.55
CA VAL A 79 -0.82 -7.23 -2.26
C VAL A 79 -1.44 -8.62 -2.42
N PHE A 80 -2.62 -8.74 -3.04
CA PHE A 80 -3.32 -10.01 -3.21
C PHE A 80 -2.66 -10.95 -4.23
N GLY A 81 -2.29 -10.41 -5.39
CA GLY A 81 -1.87 -11.20 -6.54
C GLY A 81 -0.39 -11.56 -6.55
N LYS A 82 0.46 -10.80 -5.85
CA LYS A 82 1.92 -10.97 -5.91
C LYS A 82 2.58 -11.08 -4.53
N ILE A 83 2.35 -10.12 -3.64
CA ILE A 83 3.07 -10.10 -2.34
C ILE A 83 2.63 -11.27 -1.46
N ARG A 84 1.32 -11.44 -1.26
CA ARG A 84 0.77 -12.54 -0.45
C ARG A 84 1.21 -13.94 -0.93
N PRO A 85 1.08 -14.32 -2.22
CA PRO A 85 1.54 -15.63 -2.69
C PRO A 85 3.07 -15.76 -2.66
N GLY A 86 3.82 -14.67 -2.92
CA GLY A 86 5.28 -14.66 -2.80
C GLY A 86 5.76 -14.95 -1.36
N MET A 87 5.16 -14.27 -0.39
CA MET A 87 5.44 -14.48 1.04
C MET A 87 5.01 -15.87 1.52
N ARG A 88 3.88 -16.40 1.03
CA ARG A 88 3.42 -17.76 1.34
C ARG A 88 4.45 -18.80 0.87
N ARG A 89 4.91 -18.72 -0.38
CA ARG A 89 5.92 -19.64 -0.91
C ARG A 89 7.26 -19.52 -0.17
N LEU A 90 7.67 -18.31 0.21
CA LEU A 90 8.86 -18.12 1.04
C LEU A 90 8.69 -18.70 2.46
N SER A 91 7.48 -18.67 3.01
CA SER A 91 7.19 -19.25 4.32
C SER A 91 7.25 -20.78 4.35
N GLU A 92 7.04 -21.43 3.20
CA GLU A 92 7.23 -22.88 3.05
C GLU A 92 8.73 -23.26 3.02
N VAL A 93 9.59 -22.32 2.61
CA VAL A 93 11.05 -22.52 2.60
C VAL A 93 11.68 -22.13 3.94
N ASP A 94 11.16 -21.10 4.60
CA ASP A 94 11.65 -20.65 5.91
C ASP A 94 10.51 -20.09 6.77
N ASN A 95 10.33 -20.71 7.94
CA ASN A 95 9.29 -20.38 8.91
C ASN A 95 9.33 -18.91 9.37
N GLY A 96 10.47 -18.23 9.27
CA GLY A 96 10.63 -16.81 9.60
C GLY A 96 9.76 -15.87 8.77
N PHE A 97 9.35 -16.29 7.56
CA PHE A 97 8.47 -15.50 6.70
C PHE A 97 6.98 -15.65 7.04
N ARG A 98 6.59 -16.60 7.92
CA ARG A 98 5.18 -16.75 8.37
C ARG A 98 4.67 -15.49 9.06
N ILE A 99 5.53 -14.79 9.81
CA ILE A 99 5.17 -13.55 10.51
C ILE A 99 4.76 -12.46 9.51
N SER A 100 5.51 -12.31 8.44
CA SER A 100 5.24 -11.32 7.40
C SER A 100 4.06 -11.73 6.51
N TYR A 101 3.84 -13.05 6.28
CA TYR A 101 2.60 -13.55 5.69
C TYR A 101 1.37 -13.20 6.55
N THR A 102 1.42 -13.40 7.86
CA THR A 102 0.35 -12.98 8.79
C THR A 102 0.15 -11.45 8.72
N GLY A 103 1.22 -10.69 8.55
CA GLY A 103 1.17 -9.25 8.27
C GLY A 103 0.26 -8.91 7.09
N THR A 104 0.41 -9.61 5.96
CA THR A 104 -0.44 -9.35 4.79
C THR A 104 -1.91 -9.62 5.07
N THR A 105 -2.23 -10.65 5.87
CA THR A 105 -3.61 -10.93 6.25
C THR A 105 -4.19 -9.88 7.20
N LEU A 106 -3.39 -9.39 8.16
CA LEU A 106 -3.81 -8.30 9.05
C LEU A 106 -4.05 -7.01 8.28
N MET A 107 -3.19 -6.68 7.31
CA MET A 107 -3.37 -5.51 6.45
C MET A 107 -4.70 -5.58 5.70
N LEU A 108 -5.04 -6.75 5.17
CA LEU A 108 -6.30 -6.98 4.46
C LEU A 108 -7.53 -6.92 5.37
N VAL A 109 -7.46 -7.56 6.53
CA VAL A 109 -8.55 -7.52 7.52
C VAL A 109 -8.79 -6.09 7.99
N GLY A 110 -7.73 -5.34 8.30
CA GLY A 110 -7.83 -3.93 8.66
C GLY A 110 -8.46 -3.08 7.56
N LEU A 111 -8.10 -3.32 6.31
CA LEU A 111 -8.69 -2.62 5.16
C LEU A 111 -10.18 -2.94 5.00
N VAL A 112 -10.59 -4.20 5.14
CA VAL A 112 -12.01 -4.59 5.11
C VAL A 112 -12.80 -3.91 6.24
N ILE A 113 -12.25 -3.89 7.46
CA ILE A 113 -12.87 -3.20 8.60
C ILE A 113 -12.99 -1.70 8.33
N MET A 114 -11.97 -1.06 7.74
CA MET A 114 -12.05 0.34 7.36
C MET A 114 -13.14 0.60 6.31
N VAL A 115 -13.27 -0.26 5.28
CA VAL A 115 -14.34 -0.12 4.28
C VAL A 115 -15.72 -0.24 4.92
N LEU A 116 -15.92 -1.20 5.83
CA LEU A 116 -17.16 -1.34 6.58
C LEU A 116 -17.44 -0.09 7.44
N GLY A 117 -16.43 0.42 8.14
CA GLY A 117 -16.54 1.66 8.92
C GLY A 117 -16.92 2.87 8.06
N LEU A 118 -16.37 2.97 6.84
CA LEU A 118 -16.67 4.03 5.89
C LEU A 118 -18.10 3.93 5.35
N ILE A 119 -18.59 2.72 5.08
CA ILE A 119 -19.99 2.48 4.69
C ILE A 119 -20.94 2.92 5.81
N VAL A 120 -20.64 2.54 7.06
CA VAL A 120 -21.43 2.96 8.23
C VAL A 120 -21.39 4.47 8.40
N LEU A 121 -20.24 5.11 8.17
CA LEU A 121 -20.10 6.56 8.21
C LEU A 121 -21.01 7.25 7.18
N VAL A 122 -20.97 6.79 5.93
CA VAL A 122 -21.81 7.32 4.83
C VAL A 122 -23.30 7.13 5.15
N ALA A 123 -23.68 5.95 5.66
CA ALA A 123 -25.06 5.68 6.06
C ALA A 123 -25.52 6.58 7.21
N ALA A 124 -24.66 6.82 8.21
CA ALA A 124 -24.94 7.72 9.31
C ALA A 124 -25.14 9.16 8.83
N PHE A 125 -24.29 9.65 7.91
CA PHE A 125 -24.44 10.97 7.29
C PHE A 125 -25.72 11.09 6.46
N ALA A 126 -26.07 10.08 5.67
CA ALA A 126 -27.34 10.06 4.94
C ALA A 126 -28.54 10.13 5.91
N ALA A 127 -28.51 9.41 7.03
CA ALA A 127 -29.58 9.44 8.02
C ALA A 127 -29.79 10.82 8.67
N VAL A 128 -28.73 11.64 8.82
CA VAL A 128 -28.84 13.05 9.28
C VAL A 128 -29.72 13.87 8.34
N SER A 129 -29.64 13.61 7.03
CA SER A 129 -30.39 14.35 6.02
C SER A 129 -31.88 14.02 5.99
N PHE A 130 -32.29 12.86 6.55
CA PHE A 130 -33.67 12.36 6.45
C PHE A 130 -34.44 12.30 7.79
N SER A 131 -33.80 12.47 8.96
CA SER A 131 -34.49 12.38 10.26
C SER A 131 -33.87 13.28 11.35
N PRO A 132 -34.68 14.00 12.14
CA PRO A 132 -34.21 14.90 13.21
C PRO A 132 -33.80 14.19 14.51
N MET A 133 -33.78 12.85 14.56
CA MET A 133 -33.37 12.08 15.74
C MET A 133 -31.85 12.15 15.96
N ARG A 134 -31.41 13.22 16.63
CA ARG A 134 -30.00 13.53 16.96
C ARG A 134 -29.26 12.42 17.74
N GLY A 135 -29.96 11.61 18.53
CA GLY A 135 -29.34 10.54 19.35
C GLY A 135 -28.81 9.35 18.53
N SER A 136 -29.54 8.94 17.48
CA SER A 136 -29.12 7.82 16.62
C SER A 136 -27.93 8.20 15.73
N VAL A 137 -27.84 9.46 15.34
CA VAL A 137 -26.75 10.01 14.52
C VAL A 137 -25.43 10.02 15.30
N LEU A 138 -25.45 10.51 16.55
CA LEU A 138 -24.27 10.55 17.41
C LEU A 138 -23.75 9.13 17.70
N GLY A 139 -24.64 8.18 17.99
CA GLY A 139 -24.27 6.77 18.18
C GLY A 139 -23.64 6.16 16.92
N GLY A 140 -24.21 6.40 15.75
CA GLY A 140 -23.67 5.95 14.46
C GLY A 140 -22.30 6.55 14.14
N LEU A 141 -22.10 7.84 14.43
CA LEU A 141 -20.83 8.53 14.18
C LEU A 141 -19.71 8.02 15.10
N ILE A 142 -20.00 7.83 16.40
CA ILE A 142 -19.05 7.25 17.37
C ILE A 142 -18.68 5.83 16.95
N LEU A 143 -19.67 5.01 16.55
CA LEU A 143 -19.42 3.66 16.07
C LEU A 143 -18.54 3.67 14.83
N ALA A 144 -18.86 4.50 13.83
CA ALA A 144 -18.11 4.59 12.58
C ALA A 144 -16.65 5.02 12.82
N LEU A 145 -16.43 6.04 13.65
CA LEU A 145 -15.09 6.48 14.03
C LEU A 145 -14.32 5.41 14.81
N GLY A 146 -14.98 4.70 15.73
CA GLY A 146 -14.38 3.59 16.46
C GLY A 146 -13.96 2.44 15.54
N VAL A 147 -14.81 2.04 14.61
CA VAL A 147 -14.52 0.99 13.62
C VAL A 147 -13.39 1.41 12.68
N LEU A 148 -13.40 2.65 12.20
CA LEU A 148 -12.32 3.21 11.36
C LEU A 148 -10.98 3.22 12.10
N LEU A 149 -10.98 3.62 13.38
CA LEU A 149 -9.78 3.68 14.20
C LEU A 149 -9.21 2.27 14.44
N ILE A 150 -10.05 1.30 14.80
CA ILE A 150 -9.63 -0.10 14.99
C ILE A 150 -9.11 -0.70 13.68
N GLY A 151 -9.84 -0.51 12.57
CA GLY A 151 -9.43 -0.98 11.25
C GLY A 151 -8.11 -0.37 10.80
N GLY A 152 -7.91 0.92 11.05
CA GLY A 152 -6.68 1.66 10.76
C GLY A 152 -5.49 1.11 11.54
N ILE A 153 -5.63 0.90 12.85
CA ILE A 153 -4.56 0.32 13.69
C ILE A 153 -4.17 -1.08 13.18
N ILE A 154 -5.16 -1.94 12.91
CA ILE A 154 -4.91 -3.29 12.40
C ILE A 154 -4.19 -3.23 11.04
N ALA A 155 -4.60 -2.32 10.15
CA ALA A 155 -3.96 -2.13 8.85
C ALA A 155 -2.50 -1.67 8.98
N ILE A 156 -2.21 -0.74 9.90
CA ILE A 156 -0.84 -0.26 10.18
C ILE A 156 0.03 -1.40 10.72
N ILE A 157 -0.47 -2.18 11.66
CA ILE A 157 0.24 -3.36 12.20
C ILE A 157 0.55 -4.34 11.07
N GLY A 158 -0.42 -4.60 10.19
CA GLY A 158 -0.24 -5.43 9.00
C GLY A 158 0.82 -4.88 8.04
N ASN A 159 0.86 -3.57 7.84
CA ASN A 159 1.86 -2.89 7.01
C ASN A 159 3.28 -3.06 7.58
N ILE A 160 3.45 -2.87 8.89
CA ILE A 160 4.73 -3.06 9.59
C ILE A 160 5.22 -4.51 9.44
N LEU A 161 4.36 -5.49 9.72
CA LEU A 161 4.71 -6.91 9.61
C LEU A 161 5.03 -7.32 8.17
N THR A 162 4.30 -6.78 7.19
CA THR A 162 4.50 -7.13 5.78
C THR A 162 5.80 -6.53 5.25
N PHE A 163 5.98 -5.23 5.38
CA PHE A 163 7.08 -4.53 4.71
C PHE A 163 8.32 -4.40 5.56
N VAL A 164 8.20 -3.98 6.82
CA VAL A 164 9.35 -3.78 7.71
C VAL A 164 9.94 -5.13 8.10
N VAL A 165 9.14 -5.99 8.74
CA VAL A 165 9.61 -7.32 9.18
C VAL A 165 9.99 -8.20 7.97
N GLY A 166 9.24 -8.10 6.86
CA GLY A 166 9.59 -8.77 5.61
C GLY A 166 10.98 -8.36 5.09
N ALA A 167 11.29 -7.05 5.08
CA ALA A 167 12.59 -6.54 4.65
C ALA A 167 13.74 -7.00 5.55
N PHE A 168 13.58 -6.93 6.88
CA PHE A 168 14.63 -7.40 7.80
C PHE A 168 14.84 -8.91 7.74
N LYS A 169 13.78 -9.70 7.51
CA LYS A 169 13.91 -11.14 7.28
C LYS A 169 14.63 -11.45 5.97
N LEU A 170 14.34 -10.73 4.89
CA LEU A 170 15.09 -10.82 3.62
C LEU A 170 16.57 -10.46 3.83
N TYR A 171 16.86 -9.41 4.59
CA TYR A 171 18.24 -9.05 4.94
C TYR A 171 18.94 -10.17 5.71
N SER A 172 18.32 -10.71 6.77
CA SER A 172 18.90 -11.78 7.58
C SER A 172 19.25 -13.02 6.75
N ARG A 173 18.40 -13.38 5.78
CA ARG A 173 18.58 -14.57 4.95
C ARG A 173 19.56 -14.38 3.78
N TYR A 174 19.49 -13.24 3.09
CA TYR A 174 20.27 -13.01 1.86
C TYR A 174 21.47 -12.07 2.05
N GLN A 175 21.64 -11.49 3.25
CA GLN A 175 22.75 -10.60 3.63
C GLN A 175 22.97 -9.43 2.65
N ASN A 176 21.90 -8.95 1.99
CA ASN A 176 21.95 -7.81 1.09
C ASN A 176 21.50 -6.53 1.81
N SER A 177 22.42 -5.58 1.99
CA SER A 177 22.20 -4.33 2.72
C SER A 177 21.07 -3.46 2.17
N LEU A 178 20.73 -3.61 0.89
CA LEU A 178 19.59 -2.93 0.26
C LEU A 178 18.25 -3.27 0.94
N TYR A 179 18.09 -4.50 1.46
CA TYR A 179 16.91 -4.87 2.24
C TYR A 179 16.84 -4.16 3.58
N MET A 180 17.98 -3.99 4.25
CA MET A 180 18.05 -3.24 5.50
C MET A 180 17.71 -1.76 5.27
N ALA A 181 18.25 -1.16 4.22
CA ALA A 181 17.95 0.22 3.84
C ALA A 181 16.44 0.41 3.54
N ALA A 182 15.83 -0.51 2.78
CA ALA A 182 14.40 -0.49 2.51
C ALA A 182 13.56 -0.60 3.80
N GLY A 183 13.94 -1.50 4.72
CA GLY A 183 13.27 -1.64 6.02
C GLY A 183 13.32 -0.37 6.87
N ILE A 184 14.47 0.30 6.93
CA ILE A 184 14.64 1.58 7.64
C ILE A 184 13.77 2.67 7.00
N LEU A 185 13.76 2.77 5.67
CA LEU A 185 12.93 3.74 4.96
C LEU A 185 11.44 3.54 5.24
N PHE A 186 10.95 2.29 5.32
CA PHE A 186 9.57 2.03 5.71
C PHE A 186 9.27 2.44 7.16
N ILE A 187 10.19 2.25 8.09
CA ILE A 187 10.03 2.72 9.48
C ILE A 187 9.91 4.24 9.52
N ILE A 188 10.81 4.93 8.82
CA ILE A 188 10.81 6.40 8.78
C ILE A 188 9.53 6.89 8.10
N ASP A 189 9.09 6.29 6.99
CA ASP A 189 7.84 6.65 6.30
C ASP A 189 6.63 6.51 7.22
N ILE A 190 6.57 5.46 8.06
CA ILE A 190 5.50 5.27 9.04
C ILE A 190 5.53 6.35 10.13
N ALA A 191 6.70 6.73 10.63
CA ALA A 191 6.81 7.85 11.57
C ALA A 191 6.35 9.16 10.92
N LEU A 192 6.65 9.33 9.64
CA LEU A 192 6.27 10.49 8.84
C LEU A 192 4.75 10.58 8.62
N ILE A 193 4.07 9.44 8.44
CA ILE A 193 2.59 9.36 8.38
C ILE A 193 1.95 10.04 9.59
N LEU A 194 2.52 9.88 10.79
CA LEU A 194 1.99 10.49 12.02
C LEU A 194 2.10 12.03 12.03
N VAL A 195 3.06 12.58 11.28
CA VAL A 195 3.31 14.02 11.15
C VAL A 195 2.60 14.61 9.92
N GLY A 196 1.92 13.78 9.13
CA GLY A 196 1.14 14.20 7.95
C GLY A 196 1.92 14.31 6.64
N PHE A 197 3.19 13.90 6.63
CA PHE A 197 4.01 13.80 5.42
C PHE A 197 4.25 12.32 5.10
N SER A 198 3.82 11.79 3.97
CA SER A 198 4.05 10.38 3.63
C SER A 198 4.07 10.16 2.13
N GLY A 199 4.78 9.12 1.67
CA GLY A 199 4.67 8.59 0.31
C GLY A 199 5.96 8.60 -0.50
N ILE A 200 6.88 9.52 -0.20
CA ILE A 200 8.16 9.62 -0.94
C ILE A 200 9.14 8.56 -0.44
N LEU A 201 9.20 8.30 0.87
CA LEU A 201 10.11 7.31 1.43
C LEU A 201 9.68 5.89 1.11
N SER A 202 8.38 5.61 1.10
CA SER A 202 7.84 4.32 0.64
C SER A 202 8.19 4.06 -0.83
N LEU A 203 8.19 5.07 -1.69
CA LEU A 203 8.66 4.95 -3.08
C LEU A 203 10.12 4.49 -3.15
N VAL A 204 11.01 5.15 -2.42
CA VAL A 204 12.44 4.76 -2.38
C VAL A 204 12.60 3.35 -1.78
N GLY A 205 11.85 3.02 -0.73
CA GLY A 205 11.84 1.68 -0.14
C GLY A 205 11.42 0.59 -1.14
N TYR A 206 10.41 0.84 -1.96
CA TYR A 206 9.97 -0.09 -3.01
C TYR A 206 11.01 -0.26 -4.12
N ILE A 207 11.72 0.81 -4.52
CA ILE A 207 12.81 0.74 -5.49
C ILE A 207 13.95 -0.14 -4.96
N LEU A 208 14.40 0.11 -3.73
CA LEU A 208 15.49 -0.65 -3.12
C LEU A 208 15.15 -2.12 -2.98
N MET A 209 13.92 -2.42 -2.55
CA MET A 209 13.42 -3.79 -2.47
C MET A 209 13.39 -4.47 -3.83
N TYR A 210 12.94 -3.78 -4.88
CA TYR A 210 12.93 -4.30 -6.25
C TYR A 210 14.34 -4.65 -6.77
N ILE A 211 15.32 -3.77 -6.52
CA ILE A 211 16.72 -3.98 -6.91
C ILE A 211 17.33 -5.13 -6.12
N ALA A 212 17.12 -5.16 -4.79
CA ALA A 212 17.63 -6.20 -3.90
C ALA A 212 17.12 -7.60 -4.30
N LEU A 213 15.83 -7.70 -4.64
CA LEU A 213 15.20 -8.93 -5.15
C LEU A 213 15.79 -9.36 -6.49
N GLY A 214 16.13 -8.40 -7.37
CA GLY A 214 16.80 -8.70 -8.63
C GLY A 214 18.19 -9.30 -8.42
N ASP A 215 18.99 -8.68 -7.54
CA ASP A 215 20.34 -9.14 -7.22
C ASP A 215 20.34 -10.53 -6.57
N THR A 216 19.42 -10.81 -5.64
CA THR A 216 19.32 -12.15 -5.02
C THR A 216 18.90 -13.22 -6.02
N ILE A 217 17.95 -12.93 -6.90
CA ILE A 217 17.55 -13.86 -7.97
C ILE A 217 18.75 -14.17 -8.88
N ASN A 218 19.51 -13.15 -9.28
CA ASN A 218 20.68 -13.33 -10.13
C ASN A 218 21.71 -14.21 -9.42
N LYS A 219 22.09 -13.89 -8.18
CA LYS A 219 23.05 -14.69 -7.39
C LYS A 219 22.63 -16.16 -7.25
N LEU A 220 21.35 -16.42 -6.96
CA LEU A 220 20.82 -17.77 -6.86
C LEU A 220 20.82 -18.51 -8.20
N SER A 221 20.59 -17.80 -9.30
CA SER A 221 20.62 -18.35 -10.66
C SER A 221 22.05 -18.66 -11.12
N THR A 222 23.01 -17.78 -10.86
CA THR A 222 24.42 -18.00 -11.24
C THR A 222 25.04 -19.14 -10.42
N ALA A 223 24.71 -19.23 -9.12
CA ALA A 223 25.13 -20.33 -8.26
C ALA A 223 24.53 -21.70 -8.67
N ALA A 224 23.51 -21.73 -9.53
CA ALA A 224 22.98 -22.96 -10.12
C ALA A 224 23.67 -23.31 -11.45
N ALA A 225 24.27 -22.32 -12.13
CA ALA A 225 24.90 -22.47 -13.44
C ALA A 225 26.38 -22.86 -13.38
N THR A 226 26.99 -22.91 -12.19
CA THR A 226 28.35 -23.42 -11.99
C THR A 226 28.27 -24.93 -11.71
N PRO A 227 28.36 -25.82 -12.71
CA PRO A 227 28.72 -27.20 -12.42
C PRO A 227 30.15 -27.17 -11.90
N THR A 228 30.37 -27.81 -10.77
CA THR A 228 31.70 -28.22 -10.30
C THR A 228 32.43 -28.90 -11.46
N GLN A 229 33.33 -28.18 -12.12
CA GLN A 229 34.43 -28.79 -12.86
C GLN A 229 35.37 -29.33 -11.79
N ALA A 230 35.19 -30.62 -11.50
CA ALA A 230 36.18 -31.45 -10.84
C ALA A 230 37.18 -31.95 -11.87
#